data_AF-G5QI34-F1
#
_entry.id   AF-G5QI34-F1
#
_cell.length_a   1.000
_cell.length_b   1.000
_cell.length_c   1.000
_cell.angle_alpha   90.00
_cell.angle_beta   90.00
_cell.angle_gamma   90.00
#
_symmetry.space_group_name_H-M   'P 1'
#
loop_
_entity.id
_entity.type
_entity.pdbx_description
1 polymer ?
#
loop_
_entity_poly.entity_id
_entity_poly.type
_entity_poly.pdbx_seq_one_letter_code
_entity_poly.pdbx_strand_id
1 'polypeptide(L)'
;MLELPCATAHLPLRKQAARLQTIRSIGLVKEGILYCSSIFGARNTPIRQLQPDLPAAGDLLLLSTDHSLLKGSPILIQWYPASADGQDGVMEIVNIDLLATMLLEPQQPQITSASLTVGKRHLLYGRGVVDTLPELKK
;
A
#
# COMPACT_ATOMS: atom_id res chain seq x y z
N MET A 1 -16.64 10.89 2.87
CA MET A 1 -16.79 9.43 2.63
C MET A 1 -16.57 8.61 3.89
N LEU A 2 -15.61 8.96 4.75
CA LEU A 2 -15.28 8.23 5.98
C LEU A 2 -16.44 8.08 6.99
N GLU A 3 -17.43 8.96 6.94
CA GLU A 3 -18.62 8.89 7.80
C GLU A 3 -19.80 8.11 7.18
N LEU A 4 -19.68 7.65 5.93
CA LEU A 4 -20.75 6.91 5.27
C LEU A 4 -20.66 5.42 5.57
N PRO A 5 -21.79 4.72 5.75
CA PRO A 5 -21.83 3.27 5.79
C PRO A 5 -21.21 2.68 4.52
N CYS A 6 -20.56 1.52 4.63
CA CYS A 6 -19.89 0.92 3.48
C CYS A 6 -20.85 0.64 2.32
N ALA A 7 -22.11 0.26 2.59
CA ALA A 7 -23.13 0.07 1.57
C ALA A 7 -23.33 1.30 0.65
N THR A 8 -23.15 2.51 1.18
CA THR A 8 -23.24 3.77 0.44
C THR A 8 -21.90 4.19 -0.15
N ALA A 9 -20.79 3.96 0.58
CA ALA A 9 -19.46 4.38 0.15
C ALA A 9 -18.85 3.47 -0.93
N HIS A 10 -19.23 2.20 -0.99
CA HIS A 10 -18.54 1.18 -1.79
C HIS A 10 -18.53 1.48 -3.29
N LEU A 11 -19.67 1.86 -3.87
CA LEU A 11 -19.75 2.18 -5.30
C LEU A 11 -18.90 3.41 -5.68
N PRO A 12 -18.99 4.56 -4.96
CA PRO A 12 -18.06 5.67 -5.15
C PRO A 12 -16.59 5.28 -5.06
N LEU A 13 -16.21 4.49 -4.05
CA LEU A 13 -14.82 4.04 -3.88
C LEU A 13 -14.34 3.18 -5.06
N ARG A 14 -15.18 2.27 -5.56
CA ARG A 14 -14.87 1.49 -6.76
C ARG A 14 -14.68 2.36 -7.99
N LYS A 15 -15.56 3.35 -8.20
CA LYS A 15 -15.43 4.30 -9.31
C LYS A 15 -14.15 5.12 -9.19
N GLN A 16 -13.77 5.53 -7.98
CA GLN A 16 -12.55 6.30 -7.75
C GLN A 16 -11.30 5.45 -8.01
N ALA A 17 -11.22 4.25 -7.43
CA ALA A 17 -10.11 3.33 -7.69
C ALA A 17 -9.96 3.01 -9.19
N ALA A 18 -11.07 2.79 -9.90
CA ALA A 18 -11.03 2.52 -11.34
C ALA A 18 -10.59 3.73 -12.20
N ARG A 19 -10.81 4.96 -11.73
CA ARG A 19 -10.36 6.19 -12.41
C ARG A 19 -8.86 6.45 -12.22
N LEU A 20 -8.34 6.11 -11.05
CA LEU A 20 -6.94 6.30 -10.70
C LEU A 20 -6.16 5.07 -11.17
N GLN A 21 -5.59 5.12 -12.37
CA GLN A 21 -4.96 3.96 -13.04
C GLN A 21 -3.90 3.24 -12.21
N THR A 22 -3.24 3.95 -11.29
CA THR A 22 -2.21 3.39 -10.41
C THR A 22 -2.75 2.90 -9.08
N ILE A 23 -4.02 3.10 -8.73
CA ILE A 23 -4.60 2.65 -7.46
C ILE A 23 -5.28 1.30 -7.63
N ARG A 24 -4.82 0.30 -6.88
CA ARG A 24 -5.47 -1.02 -6.81
C ARG A 24 -6.70 -0.98 -5.93
N SER A 25 -6.57 -0.41 -4.74
CA SER A 25 -7.62 -0.46 -3.70
C SER A 25 -7.64 0.82 -2.88
N ILE A 26 -8.82 1.19 -2.40
CA ILE A 26 -9.03 2.26 -1.43
C ILE A 26 -9.76 1.66 -0.23
N GLY A 27 -9.23 1.88 0.96
CA GLY A 27 -9.78 1.45 2.23
C GLY A 27 -10.18 2.64 3.09
N LEU A 28 -11.33 2.56 3.72
CA LEU A 28 -11.77 3.51 4.74
C LEU A 28 -11.58 2.89 6.12
N VAL A 29 -10.86 3.60 6.98
CA VAL A 29 -10.54 3.20 8.33
C VAL A 29 -11.24 4.13 9.31
N LYS A 30 -11.87 3.54 10.32
CA LYS A 30 -12.51 4.25 11.42
C LYS A 30 -12.20 3.53 12.73
N GLU A 31 -11.76 4.26 13.74
CA GLU A 31 -11.35 3.72 15.05
C GLU A 31 -10.32 2.58 14.90
N GLY A 32 -9.38 2.71 13.96
CA GLY A 32 -8.37 1.70 13.65
C GLY A 32 -8.91 0.45 12.94
N ILE A 33 -10.18 0.41 12.55
CA ILE A 33 -10.81 -0.69 11.82
C ILE A 33 -10.98 -0.32 10.34
N LEU A 34 -10.41 -1.12 9.45
CA LEU A 34 -10.77 -1.10 8.03
C LEU A 34 -12.22 -1.61 7.91
N TYR A 35 -13.16 -0.69 7.70
CA TYR A 35 -14.59 -1.00 7.67
C TYR A 35 -15.17 -1.08 6.26
N CYS A 36 -14.50 -0.45 5.27
CA CYS A 36 -14.90 -0.49 3.88
C CYS A 36 -13.68 -0.56 2.95
N SER A 37 -13.77 -1.36 1.90
CA SER A 37 -12.75 -1.51 0.86
C SER A 37 -13.41 -1.39 -0.52
N SER A 38 -12.79 -0.66 -1.44
CA SER A 38 -13.25 -0.59 -2.83
C SER A 38 -13.32 -1.97 -3.47
N ILE A 39 -12.39 -2.88 -3.18
CA ILE A 39 -12.37 -4.22 -3.76
C ILE A 39 -13.29 -5.17 -2.99
N PHE A 40 -13.18 -5.21 -1.66
CA PHE A 40 -13.82 -6.25 -0.85
C PHE A 40 -15.18 -5.85 -0.25
N GLY A 41 -15.60 -4.59 -0.40
CA GLY A 41 -16.83 -4.09 0.22
C GLY A 41 -16.67 -3.96 1.73
N ALA A 42 -17.71 -4.33 2.49
CA ALA A 42 -17.72 -4.21 3.95
C ALA A 42 -16.65 -5.10 4.60
N ARG A 43 -16.00 -4.57 5.62
CA ARG A 43 -14.91 -5.22 6.35
C ARG A 43 -15.08 -4.96 7.85
N ASN A 44 -14.39 -5.78 8.64
CA ASN A 44 -14.25 -5.59 10.08
C ASN A 44 -12.87 -6.10 10.49
N THR A 45 -11.83 -5.47 9.95
CA THR A 45 -10.44 -5.92 10.14
C THR A 45 -9.65 -4.80 10.80
N PRO A 46 -9.04 -5.02 11.98
CA PRO A 46 -8.10 -4.06 12.56
C PRO A 46 -6.98 -3.77 11.57
N ILE A 47 -6.76 -2.49 11.22
CA ILE A 47 -5.83 -2.15 10.15
C ILE A 47 -4.40 -2.58 10.46
N ARG A 48 -4.02 -2.61 11.74
CA ARG A 48 -2.73 -3.09 12.23
C ARG A 48 -2.41 -4.54 11.85
N GLN A 49 -3.43 -5.38 11.65
CA GLN A 49 -3.24 -6.76 11.19
C GLN A 49 -2.82 -6.82 9.72
N LEU A 50 -3.21 -5.82 8.92
CA LEU A 50 -2.86 -5.71 7.51
C LEU A 50 -1.57 -4.92 7.30
N GLN A 51 -1.37 -3.87 8.10
CA GLN A 51 -0.20 -3.01 8.07
C GLN A 51 0.18 -2.58 9.50
N PRO A 52 1.20 -3.19 10.12
CA PRO A 52 1.58 -2.93 11.51
C PRO A 52 1.87 -1.47 11.85
N ASP A 53 2.34 -0.68 10.88
CA ASP A 53 2.65 0.74 11.04
C ASP A 53 1.40 1.65 11.04
N LEU A 54 0.22 1.11 10.75
CA LEU A 54 -1.06 1.82 10.78
C LEU A 54 -1.94 1.38 11.97
N PRO A 55 -2.82 2.26 12.49
CA PRO A 55 -2.99 3.67 12.14
C PRO A 55 -1.83 4.58 12.59
N ALA A 56 -1.71 5.75 11.97
CA ALA A 56 -0.71 6.76 12.29
C ALA A 56 -1.30 8.19 12.23
N ALA A 57 -0.79 9.10 13.07
CA ALA A 57 -1.32 10.46 13.20
C ALA A 57 -0.96 11.39 12.02
N GLY A 58 0.03 11.03 11.20
CA GLY A 58 0.45 11.81 10.02
C GLY A 58 0.37 11.00 8.74
N ASP A 59 0.44 11.68 7.60
CA ASP A 59 0.54 11.03 6.29
C ASP A 59 1.73 10.07 6.25
N LEU A 60 1.52 8.88 5.70
CA LEU A 60 2.59 7.88 5.52
C LEU A 60 2.59 7.30 4.11
N LEU A 61 3.80 7.09 3.59
CA LEU A 61 4.05 6.24 2.44
C LEU A 61 4.82 5.00 2.92
N LEU A 62 4.26 3.82 2.71
CA LEU A 62 4.80 2.55 3.20
C LEU A 62 5.03 1.61 2.02
N LEU A 63 6.19 0.97 1.98
CA LEU A 63 6.46 -0.16 1.09
C LEU A 63 6.23 -1.47 1.83
N SER A 64 5.31 -2.28 1.32
CA SER A 64 4.89 -3.51 1.95
C SER A 64 4.69 -4.64 0.96
N THR A 65 4.45 -5.83 1.49
CA THR A 65 4.02 -7.01 0.73
C THR A 65 2.52 -7.16 0.90
N ASP A 66 1.77 -7.29 -0.20
CA ASP A 66 0.33 -7.52 -0.11
C ASP A 66 0.06 -8.90 0.49
N HIS A 67 -0.80 -8.95 1.50
CA HIS A 67 -1.26 -10.19 2.14
C HIS A 67 -2.74 -10.47 1.88
N SER A 68 -3.41 -9.61 1.11
CA SER A 68 -4.86 -9.62 0.90
C SER A 68 -5.24 -10.10 -0.50
N LEU A 69 -4.98 -9.28 -1.54
CA LEU A 69 -5.47 -9.51 -2.89
C LEU A 69 -4.45 -10.27 -3.74
N LEU A 70 -3.27 -9.68 -3.95
CA LEU A 70 -2.19 -10.25 -4.75
C LEU A 70 -1.06 -10.67 -3.82
N LYS A 71 -1.31 -11.73 -3.06
CA LYS A 71 -0.42 -12.22 -1.99
C LYS A 71 1.01 -12.36 -2.47
N GLY A 72 1.94 -11.72 -1.76
CA GLY A 72 3.37 -11.73 -2.08
C GLY A 72 3.83 -10.64 -3.04
N SER A 73 2.90 -9.91 -3.70
CA SER A 73 3.28 -8.81 -4.58
C SER A 73 3.70 -7.57 -3.80
N PRO A 74 4.67 -6.78 -4.31
CA PRO A 74 5.05 -5.52 -3.69
C PRO A 74 3.95 -4.47 -3.91
N ILE A 75 3.66 -3.71 -2.86
CA ILE A 75 2.68 -2.61 -2.88
C ILE A 75 3.25 -1.37 -2.19
N LEU A 76 2.86 -0.20 -2.68
CA LEU A 76 2.93 1.03 -1.89
C LEU A 76 1.58 1.29 -1.26
N ILE A 77 1.60 1.69 0.01
CA ILE A 77 0.43 2.11 0.75
C ILE A 77 0.59 3.59 1.06
N GLN A 78 -0.39 4.39 0.67
CA GLN A 78 -0.54 5.78 1.11
C GLN A 78 -1.59 5.82 2.20
N TRP A 79 -1.26 6.46 3.31
CA TRP A 79 -2.15 6.68 4.44
C TRP A 79 -2.42 8.18 4.60
N TYR A 80 -3.70 8.52 4.67
CA TYR A 80 -4.19 9.88 4.88
C TYR A 80 -5.07 9.90 6.13
N PRO A 81 -4.56 10.31 7.30
CA PRO A 81 -5.35 10.39 8.51
C PRO A 81 -6.43 11.46 8.38
N ALA A 82 -7.56 11.21 9.02
CA ALA A 82 -8.72 12.10 9.07
C ALA A 82 -9.10 12.51 10.49
N SER A 83 -8.43 11.96 11.50
CA SER A 83 -8.55 12.34 12.91
C SER A 83 -7.18 12.74 13.48
N ALA A 84 -7.18 13.58 14.51
CA ALA A 84 -5.95 14.08 15.14
C ALA A 84 -5.09 12.97 15.79
N ASP A 85 -5.73 11.90 16.25
CA ASP A 85 -5.07 10.71 16.80
C ASP A 85 -4.71 9.66 15.74
N GLY A 86 -5.06 9.92 14.47
CA GLY A 86 -4.82 9.04 13.33
C GLY A 86 -5.66 7.77 13.29
N GLN A 87 -6.63 7.57 14.18
CA GLN A 87 -7.45 6.34 14.17
C GLN A 87 -8.38 6.24 12.96
N ASP A 88 -8.77 7.38 12.40
CA ASP A 88 -9.60 7.45 11.20
C ASP A 88 -8.74 7.89 10.01
N GLY A 89 -9.07 7.40 8.82
CA GLY A 89 -8.36 7.81 7.61
C GLY A 89 -8.59 6.93 6.40
N VAL A 90 -7.96 7.32 5.31
CA VAL A 90 -8.01 6.62 4.02
C VAL A 90 -6.68 5.90 3.78
N MET A 91 -6.77 4.62 3.43
CA MET A 91 -5.63 3.83 2.99
C MET A 91 -5.76 3.57 1.48
N GLU A 92 -4.79 3.99 0.68
CA GLU A 92 -4.75 3.68 -0.74
C GLU A 92 -3.61 2.71 -1.04
N ILE A 93 -3.91 1.65 -1.78
CA ILE A 93 -2.93 0.67 -2.25
C ILE A 93 -2.59 0.98 -3.70
N VAL A 94 -1.34 1.31 -3.98
CA VAL A 94 -0.83 1.64 -5.31
C VAL A 94 -0.26 0.40 -6.00
N ASN A 95 -0.61 0.21 -7.27
CA ASN A 95 0.01 -0.73 -8.18
C ASN A 95 1.38 -0.21 -8.60
N ILE A 96 2.44 -0.77 -8.01
CA ILE A 96 3.81 -0.42 -8.36
C ILE A 96 4.51 -1.47 -9.21
N ASP A 97 3.85 -2.57 -9.56
CA ASP A 97 4.51 -3.73 -10.15
C ASP A 97 5.21 -3.40 -11.49
N LEU A 98 4.47 -2.76 -12.41
CA LEU A 98 5.02 -2.35 -13.71
C LEU A 98 6.11 -1.28 -13.57
N LEU A 99 5.84 -0.23 -12.80
CA LEU A 99 6.78 0.88 -12.60
C LEU A 99 8.07 0.41 -11.92
N ALA A 100 7.96 -0.41 -10.87
CA ALA A 100 9.11 -0.96 -10.17
C ALA A 100 9.90 -1.92 -11.06
N THR A 101 9.24 -2.71 -11.91
CA THR A 101 9.93 -3.56 -12.89
C THR A 101 10.76 -2.70 -13.83
N MET A 102 10.17 -1.67 -14.46
CA MET A 102 10.87 -0.78 -15.39
C MET A 102 12.04 -0.02 -14.74
N LEU A 103 11.90 0.36 -13.46
CA LEU A 103 12.92 1.13 -12.75
C LEU A 103 14.05 0.26 -12.18
N LEU A 104 13.76 -0.98 -11.81
CA LEU A 104 14.71 -1.83 -11.07
C LEU A 104 15.32 -2.94 -11.93
N GLU A 105 14.82 -3.15 -13.14
CA GLU A 105 15.41 -4.11 -14.09
C GLU A 105 16.85 -3.71 -14.44
N PRO A 106 17.85 -4.58 -14.15
CA PRO A 106 19.26 -4.23 -14.33
C PRO A 106 19.63 -3.99 -15.79
N GLN A 107 20.30 -2.86 -16.07
CA GLN A 107 20.87 -2.54 -17.38
C GLN A 107 22.33 -3.04 -17.44
N GLN A 108 22.51 -4.35 -17.68
CA GLN A 108 23.83 -4.96 -17.75
C GLN A 108 24.64 -4.49 -18.98
N PRO A 109 25.99 -4.38 -18.88
CA PRO A 109 26.82 -4.72 -17.72
C PRO A 109 26.97 -3.61 -16.68
N GLN A 110 26.47 -2.39 -16.96
CA GLN A 110 26.80 -1.18 -16.19
C GLN A 110 26.09 -1.15 -14.81
N ILE A 111 24.85 -1.63 -14.75
CA ILE A 111 24.07 -1.71 -13.51
C ILE A 111 23.76 -3.18 -13.25
N THR A 112 24.30 -3.71 -12.16
CA THR A 112 24.11 -5.11 -11.75
C THR A 112 22.94 -5.29 -10.78
N SER A 113 22.52 -4.22 -10.11
CA SER A 113 21.37 -4.21 -9.20
C SER A 113 20.83 -2.81 -8.96
N ALA A 114 19.52 -2.70 -8.76
CA ALA A 114 18.85 -1.50 -8.28
C ALA A 114 17.86 -1.86 -7.17
N SER A 115 17.56 -0.89 -6.30
CA SER A 115 16.58 -1.04 -5.22
C SER A 115 15.75 0.22 -5.04
N LEU A 116 14.47 0.07 -4.70
CA LEU A 116 13.61 1.17 -4.26
C LEU A 116 13.48 1.09 -2.74
N THR A 117 13.82 2.16 -2.03
CA THR A 117 13.71 2.24 -0.57
C THR A 117 12.61 3.20 -0.18
N VAL A 118 11.71 2.76 0.70
CA VAL A 118 10.69 3.62 1.32
C VAL A 118 10.66 3.32 2.82
N GLY A 119 10.93 4.34 3.63
CA GLY A 119 11.14 4.16 5.06
C GLY A 119 12.28 3.17 5.33
N LYS A 120 11.97 2.07 6.02
CA LYS A 120 12.94 1.02 6.41
C LYS A 120 12.85 -0.24 5.54
N ARG A 121 12.08 -0.19 4.44
CA ARG A 121 11.80 -1.34 3.59
C ARG A 121 12.38 -1.11 2.21
N HIS A 122 12.87 -2.18 1.59
CA HIS A 122 13.57 -2.13 0.32
C HIS A 122 12.94 -3.10 -0.68
N LEU A 123 12.61 -2.64 -1.87
CA LEU A 123 12.17 -3.48 -2.98
C LEU A 123 13.36 -3.80 -3.87
N LEU A 124 13.60 -5.10 -4.06
CA LEU A 124 14.64 -5.64 -4.93
C LEU A 124 14.02 -6.36 -6.12
N TYR A 125 14.58 -6.13 -7.31
CA TYR A 125 14.19 -6.84 -8.51
C TYR A 125 14.35 -8.36 -8.32
N GLY A 126 13.28 -9.12 -8.62
CA GLY A 126 13.25 -10.58 -8.49
C GLY A 126 13.23 -11.14 -7.07
N ARG A 127 13.35 -10.32 -6.00
CA ARG A 127 13.28 -10.79 -4.59
C ARG A 127 12.13 -10.19 -3.79
N GLY A 128 11.49 -9.12 -4.27
CA GLY A 128 10.40 -8.47 -3.55
C GLY A 128 10.89 -7.56 -2.43
N VAL A 129 10.04 -7.36 -1.41
CA VAL A 129 10.31 -6.42 -0.31
C VAL A 129 11.09 -7.10 0.82
N VAL A 130 12.19 -6.48 1.24
CA VAL A 130 13.09 -6.95 2.31
C VAL A 130 13.33 -5.87 3.37
N ASP A 131 13.74 -6.30 4.57
CA ASP A 131 14.11 -5.40 5.69
C ASP A 131 15.54 -4.88 5.59
N THR A 132 16.43 -5.61 4.93
CA THR A 132 17.85 -5.26 4.83
C THR A 132 18.35 -5.45 3.40
N LEU A 133 19.11 -4.47 2.92
CA LEU A 133 19.79 -4.59 1.62
C LEU A 133 20.92 -5.64 1.70
N PRO A 134 21.08 -6.49 0.67
CA PRO A 134 22.23 -7.37 0.56
C PRO A 134 23.51 -6.56 0.32
N GLU A 135 24.66 -7.11 0.75
CA GLU A 135 25.95 -6.51 0.44
C GLU A 135 26.18 -6.43 -1.08
N LEU A 136 26.68 -5.28 -1.53
CA LEU A 136 27.07 -5.10 -2.92
C LEU A 136 28.29 -6.00 -3.19
N LYS A 137 28.11 -6.97 -4.10
CA LYS A 137 29.24 -7.76 -4.60
C LYS A 137 30.14 -6.83 -5.41
N LYS A 138 31.34 -6.58 -4.91
CA LYS A 138 32.41 -5.84 -5.58
C LYS A 138 33.02 -6.67 -6.70
#